data_AF-A0A0F9R6W6-F1
#
_entry.id   AF-A0A0F9R6W6-F1
#
_cell.length_a   1.000
_cell.length_b   1.000
_cell.length_c   1.000
_cell.angle_alpha   90.00
_cell.angle_beta   90.00
_cell.angle_gamma   90.00
#
_symmetry.space_group_name_H-M   'P 1'
#
loop_
_entity.id
_entity.type
_entity.pdbx_description
1 polymer ?
#
loop_
_entity_poly.entity_id
_entity_poly.type
_entity_poly.pdbx_seq_one_letter_code
_entity_poly.pdbx_strand_id
1 'polypeptide(L)'
;WIPEWLLGWLMWIIWPLFAILLSLFVFFSFSIIANFLAAPFNGILAEAVETKLSGHPPSAMPWQKMIKDTPSLLWNEIRKLAYVLMWMVPLFILSWIPVVNIIAPILWVLFSSWMLALDYHDYPMGNHDLKFPQQRAILKQNRSLAIGFGLATLGATLIPFINFLVIPAAVAGATALYLERLK
;
A
#
# COMPACT_ATOMS: atom_id res chain seq x y z
N TRP A 1 -50.36 1.58 -2.67
CA TRP A 1 -50.20 1.52 -4.14
C TRP A 1 -49.23 2.62 -4.54
N ILE A 2 -48.02 2.26 -4.98
CA ILE A 2 -47.07 3.23 -5.54
C ILE A 2 -47.51 3.46 -7.00
N PRO A 3 -47.70 4.70 -7.46
CA PRO A 3 -48.07 4.97 -8.84
C PRO A 3 -47.02 4.41 -9.82
N GLU A 4 -47.45 3.78 -10.92
CA GLU A 4 -46.51 3.15 -11.88
C GLU A 4 -45.50 4.13 -12.49
N TRP A 5 -45.90 5.38 -12.71
CA TRP A 5 -45.02 6.43 -13.21
C TRP A 5 -43.88 6.76 -12.22
N LEU A 6 -44.18 6.74 -10.93
CA LEU A 6 -43.20 6.96 -9.86
C LEU A 6 -42.28 5.74 -9.73
N LEU A 7 -42.84 4.54 -9.87
CA LEU A 7 -42.09 3.29 -9.81
C LEU A 7 -41.12 3.16 -10.99
N GLY A 8 -41.51 3.57 -12.20
CA GLY A 8 -40.64 3.59 -13.38
C GLY A 8 -39.46 4.57 -13.23
N TRP A 9 -39.72 5.79 -12.77
CA TRP A 9 -38.67 6.80 -12.56
C TRP A 9 -37.71 6.41 -11.43
N LEU A 10 -38.25 5.85 -10.34
CA LEU A 10 -37.46 5.35 -9.22
C LEU A 10 -36.58 4.16 -9.63
N MET A 11 -37.13 3.19 -10.36
CA MET A 11 -36.38 2.04 -10.87
C MET A 11 -35.25 2.45 -11.83
N TRP A 12 -35.46 3.49 -12.64
CA TRP A 12 -34.45 4.03 -13.55
C TRP A 12 -33.22 4.59 -12.81
N ILE A 13 -33.38 5.10 -11.57
CA ILE A 13 -32.28 5.56 -10.71
C ILE A 13 -31.70 4.41 -9.87
N ILE A 14 -32.57 3.57 -9.31
CA ILE A 14 -32.16 2.48 -8.42
C ILE A 14 -31.31 1.45 -9.17
N TRP A 15 -31.64 1.11 -10.42
CA TRP A 15 -30.90 0.09 -11.17
C TRP A 15 -29.42 0.45 -11.39
N PRO A 16 -29.07 1.62 -11.95
CA PRO A 16 -27.68 2.05 -12.09
C PRO A 16 -26.98 2.16 -10.74
N LEU A 17 -27.64 2.71 -9.72
CA LEU A 17 -27.07 2.86 -8.38
C LEU A 17 -26.76 1.50 -7.75
N PHE A 18 -27.67 0.54 -7.86
CA PHE A 18 -27.49 -0.83 -7.39
C PHE A 18 -26.38 -1.54 -8.18
N ALA A 19 -26.34 -1.39 -9.50
CA ALA A 19 -25.29 -1.95 -10.33
C ALA A 19 -23.90 -1.40 -9.97
N ILE A 20 -23.79 -0.08 -9.74
CA ILE A 20 -22.56 0.56 -9.27
C ILE A 20 -22.18 0.03 -7.89
N LEU A 21 -23.12 0.00 -6.95
CA LEU A 21 -22.85 -0.45 -5.58
C LEU A 21 -22.41 -1.92 -5.56
N LEU A 22 -23.09 -2.79 -6.31
CA LEU A 22 -22.72 -4.19 -6.44
C LEU A 22 -21.36 -4.36 -7.11
N SER A 23 -21.07 -3.57 -8.15
CA SER A 23 -19.77 -3.58 -8.83
C SER A 23 -18.64 -3.16 -7.90
N LEU A 24 -18.85 -2.09 -7.11
CA LEU A 24 -17.90 -1.64 -6.08
C LEU A 24 -17.71 -2.73 -5.03
N PHE A 25 -18.79 -3.33 -4.54
CA PHE A 25 -18.72 -4.41 -3.56
C PHE A 25 -17.88 -5.58 -4.07
N VAL A 26 -18.19 -6.10 -5.27
CA VAL A 26 -17.45 -7.20 -5.90
C VAL A 26 -15.99 -6.82 -6.12
N PHE A 27 -15.72 -5.61 -6.62
CA PHE A 27 -14.37 -5.12 -6.87
C PHE A 27 -13.53 -5.03 -5.59
N PHE A 28 -14.07 -4.45 -4.51
CA PHE A 28 -13.37 -4.34 -3.24
C PHE A 28 -13.19 -5.69 -2.55
N SER A 29 -14.22 -6.55 -2.55
CA SER A 29 -14.10 -7.91 -1.99
C SER A 29 -13.03 -8.72 -2.73
N PHE A 30 -13.04 -8.71 -4.06
CA PHE A 30 -12.02 -9.36 -4.86
C PHE A 30 -10.63 -8.78 -4.58
N SER A 31 -10.49 -7.46 -4.52
CA SER A 31 -9.21 -6.80 -4.25
C SER A 31 -8.63 -7.16 -2.89
N ILE A 32 -9.46 -7.24 -1.84
CA ILE A 32 -9.02 -7.66 -0.50
C ILE A 32 -8.51 -9.11 -0.54
N ILE A 33 -9.27 -10.01 -1.16
CA ILE A 33 -8.90 -11.43 -1.25
C ILE A 33 -7.63 -11.60 -2.08
N ALA A 34 -7.52 -10.93 -3.23
CA ALA A 34 -6.37 -10.98 -4.10
C ALA A 34 -5.10 -10.47 -3.41
N ASN A 35 -5.17 -9.33 -2.70
CA ASN A 35 -4.05 -8.80 -1.93
C ASN A 35 -3.63 -9.73 -0.79
N PHE A 36 -4.60 -10.32 -0.08
CA PHE A 36 -4.32 -11.29 0.98
C PHE A 36 -3.58 -12.52 0.45
N LEU A 37 -3.98 -13.02 -0.73
CA LEU A 37 -3.31 -14.12 -1.40
C LEU A 37 -1.94 -13.73 -1.98
N ALA A 38 -1.76 -12.49 -2.44
CA ALA A 38 -0.52 -11.99 -3.02
C ALA A 38 0.57 -11.68 -1.97
N ALA A 39 0.17 -11.28 -0.76
CA ALA A 39 1.08 -10.96 0.34
C ALA A 39 2.22 -11.98 0.58
N PRO A 40 1.96 -13.31 0.69
CA PRO A 40 3.04 -14.29 0.85
C PRO A 40 4.00 -14.34 -0.34
N PHE A 41 3.50 -14.19 -1.58
CA PHE A 41 4.35 -14.19 -2.76
C PHE A 41 5.29 -13.00 -2.81
N ASN A 42 4.83 -11.82 -2.37
CA ASN A 42 5.66 -10.62 -2.34
C ASN A 42 6.83 -10.75 -1.33
N GLY A 43 6.60 -11.39 -0.18
CA GLY A 43 7.67 -11.69 0.79
C GLY A 43 8.72 -12.68 0.25
N ILE A 44 8.26 -13.78 -0.37
CA ILE A 44 9.13 -14.78 -0.99
C ILE A 44 9.92 -14.16 -2.17
N LEU A 45 9.28 -13.30 -2.96
CA LEU A 45 9.95 -12.58 -4.05
C LEU A 45 11.06 -11.67 -3.51
N ALA A 46 10.82 -10.94 -2.43
CA ALA A 46 11.83 -10.10 -1.80
C ALA A 46 13.04 -10.93 -1.33
N GLU A 47 12.81 -12.10 -0.72
CA GLU A 47 13.85 -13.04 -0.30
C GLU A 47 14.64 -13.61 -1.50
N ALA A 48 13.96 -13.98 -2.59
CA ALA A 48 14.62 -14.48 -3.80
C ALA A 48 15.50 -13.40 -4.44
N VAL A 49 15.03 -12.14 -4.48
CA VAL A 49 15.80 -11.00 -4.96
C VAL A 49 17.01 -10.72 -4.06
N GLU A 50 16.83 -10.75 -2.75
CA GLU A 50 17.92 -10.57 -1.78
C GLU A 50 18.98 -11.66 -1.91
N THR A 51 18.58 -12.92 -2.05
CA THR A 51 19.49 -14.05 -2.25
C THR A 51 20.29 -13.87 -3.53
N LYS A 52 19.64 -13.42 -4.61
CA LYS A 52 20.27 -13.18 -5.91
C LYS A 52 21.28 -12.01 -5.87
N LEU A 53 21.00 -10.96 -5.10
CA LEU A 53 21.84 -9.76 -5.02
C LEU A 53 22.96 -9.88 -3.97
N SER A 54 22.70 -10.50 -2.82
CA SER A 54 23.66 -10.61 -1.70
C SER A 54 24.43 -11.93 -1.67
N GLY A 55 24.02 -12.92 -2.47
CA GLY A 55 24.61 -14.26 -2.54
C GLY A 55 24.29 -15.16 -1.34
N HIS A 56 23.58 -14.68 -0.33
CA HIS A 56 23.19 -15.43 0.87
C HIS A 56 21.69 -15.26 1.12
N PRO A 57 20.96 -16.32 1.49
CA PRO A 57 19.56 -16.18 1.86
C PRO A 57 19.43 -15.36 3.15
N PRO A 58 18.34 -14.59 3.32
CA PRO A 58 18.01 -13.97 4.59
C PRO A 58 17.88 -15.05 5.68
N SER A 59 18.15 -14.67 6.92
CA SER A 59 18.09 -15.56 8.08
C SER A 59 16.70 -16.21 8.18
N ALA A 60 16.58 -17.50 7.85
CA ALA A 60 15.32 -18.22 7.92
C ALA A 60 14.73 -18.13 9.34
N MET A 61 13.56 -17.49 9.46
CA MET A 61 12.86 -17.44 10.74
C MET A 61 12.22 -18.80 11.04
N PRO A 62 12.44 -19.40 12.23
CA PRO A 62 11.73 -20.61 12.62
C PRO A 62 10.22 -20.38 12.69
N TRP A 63 9.41 -21.27 12.10
CA TRP A 63 7.94 -21.24 12.12
C TRP A 63 7.32 -21.04 13.52
N GLN A 64 8.02 -21.49 14.56
CA GLN A 64 7.64 -21.33 15.97
C GLN A 64 7.73 -19.88 16.47
N LYS A 65 8.65 -19.05 15.95
CA LYS A 65 8.68 -17.60 16.22
C LYS A 65 7.53 -16.89 15.50
N MET A 66 7.22 -17.29 14.27
CA MET A 66 6.16 -16.69 13.47
C MET A 66 4.78 -16.73 14.17
N ILE A 67 4.42 -17.87 14.77
CA ILE A 67 3.17 -18.01 15.53
C ILE A 67 3.17 -17.11 16.78
N LYS A 68 4.29 -17.05 17.50
CA LYS A 68 4.44 -16.23 18.72
C LYS A 68 4.41 -14.72 18.42
N ASP A 69 4.86 -14.32 17.24
CA ASP A 69 4.91 -12.93 16.81
C ASP A 69 3.65 -12.46 16.07
N THR A 70 2.71 -13.36 15.72
CA THR A 70 1.38 -13.04 15.16
C THR A 70 0.68 -11.84 15.82
N PRO A 71 0.51 -11.76 17.16
CA PRO A 71 -0.12 -10.60 17.78
C PRO A 71 0.70 -9.31 17.62
N SER A 72 2.04 -9.41 17.61
CA SER A 72 2.91 -8.26 17.34
C SER A 72 2.82 -7.80 15.87
N LEU A 73 2.64 -8.72 14.93
CA LEU A 73 2.45 -8.43 13.50
C LEU A 73 1.11 -7.72 13.25
N LEU A 74 0.02 -8.23 13.84
CA LEU A 74 -1.29 -7.58 13.78
C LEU A 74 -1.26 -6.16 14.37
N TRP A 75 -0.56 -5.98 15.50
CA TRP A 75 -0.38 -4.66 16.10
C TRP A 75 0.45 -3.71 15.22
N ASN A 76 1.39 -4.25 14.45
CA ASN A 76 2.19 -3.50 13.49
C ASN A 76 1.31 -2.99 12.33
N GLU A 77 0.42 -3.83 11.81
CA GLU A 77 -0.55 -3.45 10.79
C GLU A 77 -1.56 -2.40 11.29
N ILE A 78 -2.07 -2.55 12.51
CA ILE A 78 -2.94 -1.54 13.13
C ILE A 78 -2.20 -0.19 13.25
N ARG A 79 -0.92 -0.19 13.61
CA ARG A 79 -0.10 1.02 13.66
C ARG A 79 0.10 1.66 12.29
N LYS A 80 0.28 0.87 11.23
CA LYS A 80 0.33 1.36 9.84
C LYS A 80 -0.98 2.03 9.47
N LEU A 81 -2.11 1.34 9.67
CA LEU A 81 -3.44 1.89 9.39
C LEU A 81 -3.72 3.17 10.18
N ALA A 82 -3.40 3.19 11.48
CA ALA A 82 -3.55 4.38 12.32
C ALA A 82 -2.66 5.54 11.83
N TYR A 83 -1.43 5.24 11.38
CA TYR A 83 -0.54 6.26 10.81
C TYR A 83 -1.09 6.81 9.49
N VAL A 84 -1.61 5.97 8.60
CA VAL A 84 -2.29 6.41 7.37
C VAL A 84 -3.46 7.33 7.72
N LEU A 85 -4.35 6.89 8.60
CA LEU A 85 -5.54 7.65 8.99
C LEU A 85 -5.19 8.99 9.64
N MET A 86 -4.17 9.01 10.50
CA MET A 86 -3.67 10.20 11.18
C MET A 86 -3.25 11.31 10.21
N TRP A 87 -2.66 10.96 9.07
CA TRP A 87 -2.24 11.93 8.05
C TRP A 87 -3.32 12.19 7.00
N MET A 88 -4.10 11.16 6.67
CA MET A 88 -5.18 11.26 5.69
C MET A 88 -6.27 12.22 6.15
N VAL A 89 -6.64 12.22 7.43
CA VAL A 89 -7.70 13.10 7.96
C VAL A 89 -7.34 14.59 7.85
N PRO A 90 -6.18 15.08 8.31
CA PRO A 90 -5.76 16.46 8.09
C PRO A 90 -5.64 16.84 6.61
N LEU A 91 -5.06 15.98 5.78
CA LEU A 91 -4.93 16.23 4.33
C LEU A 91 -6.29 16.33 3.66
N PHE A 92 -7.23 15.48 4.06
CA PHE A 92 -8.60 15.54 3.61
C PHE A 92 -9.22 16.87 3.99
N ILE A 93 -9.22 17.24 5.28
CA ILE A 93 -9.76 18.52 5.76
C ILE A 93 -9.13 19.71 5.03
N LEU A 94 -7.80 19.71 4.84
CA LEU A 94 -7.07 20.74 4.12
C LEU A 94 -7.55 20.93 2.67
N SER A 95 -8.00 19.84 2.04
CA SER A 95 -8.50 19.85 0.66
C SER A 95 -9.84 20.59 0.52
N TRP A 96 -10.58 20.80 1.61
CA TRP A 96 -11.85 21.55 1.62
C TRP A 96 -11.67 23.04 1.92
N ILE A 97 -10.48 23.48 2.35
CA ILE A 97 -10.21 24.88 2.67
C ILE A 97 -9.89 25.63 1.35
N PRO A 98 -10.70 26.64 0.96
CA PRO A 98 -10.45 27.44 -0.23
C PRO A 98 -9.06 28.10 -0.17
N VAL A 99 -8.41 28.31 -1.31
CA VAL A 99 -7.03 28.84 -1.46
C VAL A 99 -5.94 27.84 -1.06
N VAL A 100 -6.09 27.15 0.07
CA VAL A 100 -5.13 26.12 0.52
C VAL A 100 -5.29 24.80 -0.25
N ASN A 101 -6.47 24.53 -0.79
CA ASN A 101 -6.73 23.39 -1.66
C ASN A 101 -5.83 23.33 -2.91
N ILE A 102 -5.22 24.44 -3.34
CA ILE A 102 -4.28 24.49 -4.48
C ILE A 102 -3.03 23.64 -4.21
N ILE A 103 -2.54 23.62 -2.97
CA ILE A 103 -1.36 22.82 -2.58
C ILE A 103 -1.74 21.37 -2.20
N ALA A 104 -3.02 21.09 -1.96
CA ALA A 104 -3.47 19.79 -1.48
C ALA A 104 -3.09 18.63 -2.43
N PRO A 105 -3.26 18.72 -3.77
CA PRO A 105 -2.85 17.64 -4.68
C PRO A 105 -1.36 17.30 -4.57
N ILE A 106 -0.49 18.29 -4.40
CA ILE A 106 0.95 18.09 -4.24
C ILE A 106 1.23 17.34 -2.93
N LEU A 107 0.57 17.75 -1.83
CA LEU A 107 0.71 17.07 -0.54
C LEU A 107 0.18 15.64 -0.57
N TRP A 108 -0.92 15.40 -1.29
CA TRP A 108 -1.44 14.05 -1.54
C TRP A 108 -0.45 13.19 -2.30
N VAL A 109 0.15 13.71 -3.38
CA VAL A 109 1.18 12.99 -4.15
C VAL A 109 2.40 12.64 -3.28
N LEU A 110 2.90 13.61 -2.50
CA LEU A 110 4.02 13.37 -1.58
C LEU A 110 3.69 12.34 -0.51
N PHE A 111 2.47 12.39 0.03
CA PHE A 111 1.99 11.45 1.02
C PHE A 111 1.82 10.04 0.44
N SER A 112 1.18 9.92 -0.72
CA SER A 112 1.02 8.65 -1.45
C SER A 112 2.36 8.05 -1.82
N SER A 113 3.30 8.86 -2.29
CA SER A 113 4.67 8.45 -2.56
C SER A 113 5.35 7.90 -1.29
N TRP A 114 5.27 8.62 -0.18
CA TRP A 114 5.83 8.18 1.09
C TRP A 114 5.21 6.85 1.57
N MET A 115 3.90 6.69 1.39
CA MET A 115 3.20 5.46 1.75
C MET A 115 3.61 4.28 0.88
N LEU A 116 3.71 4.46 -0.44
CA LEU A 116 4.20 3.42 -1.34
C LEU A 116 5.64 3.01 -0.97
N ALA A 117 6.49 3.97 -0.61
CA ALA A 117 7.84 3.65 -0.16
C ALA A 117 7.83 2.81 1.12
N LEU A 118 7.02 3.17 2.11
CA LEU A 118 6.85 2.39 3.34
C LEU A 118 6.32 0.97 3.05
N ASP A 119 5.33 0.85 2.18
CA ASP A 119 4.64 -0.39 1.88
C ASP A 119 5.56 -1.40 1.15
N TYR A 120 6.28 -0.96 0.11
CA TYR A 120 7.19 -1.85 -0.62
C TYR A 120 8.48 -2.16 0.13
N HIS A 121 9.01 -1.25 0.95
CA HIS A 121 10.19 -1.53 1.78
C HIS A 121 9.86 -2.37 3.01
N ASP A 122 8.59 -2.48 3.39
CA ASP A 122 8.15 -3.37 4.47
C ASP A 122 8.46 -4.84 4.17
N TYR A 123 8.44 -5.26 2.89
CA TYR A 123 8.80 -6.64 2.51
C TYR A 123 10.26 -7.00 2.87
N PRO A 124 11.30 -6.34 2.32
CA PRO A 124 12.69 -6.68 2.66
C PRO A 124 13.05 -6.38 4.13
N MET A 125 12.47 -5.32 4.72
CA MET A 125 12.72 -4.99 6.13
C MET A 125 12.00 -5.94 7.09
N GLY A 126 10.82 -6.43 6.71
CA GLY A 126 10.04 -7.43 7.44
C GLY A 126 10.73 -8.79 7.46
N ASN A 127 11.43 -9.16 6.37
CA ASN A 127 12.30 -10.34 6.34
C ASN A 127 13.45 -10.27 7.38
N HIS A 128 13.75 -9.08 7.90
CA HIS A 128 14.75 -8.83 8.93
C HIS A 128 14.13 -8.48 10.31
N ASP A 129 12.84 -8.77 10.53
CA ASP A 129 12.12 -8.50 11.78
C ASP A 129 12.02 -7.03 12.21
N LEU A 130 12.24 -6.11 11.27
CA LEU A 130 12.10 -4.70 11.57
C LEU A 130 10.62 -4.35 11.74
N LYS A 131 10.28 -3.80 12.91
CA LYS A 131 8.91 -3.33 13.20
C LYS A 131 8.65 -2.00 12.51
N PHE A 132 7.39 -1.65 12.32
CA PHE A 132 6.97 -0.42 11.62
C PHE A 132 7.64 0.86 12.16
N PRO A 133 7.81 1.04 13.49
CA PRO A 133 8.52 2.20 14.01
C PRO A 133 9.99 2.28 13.57
N GLN A 134 10.67 1.14 13.42
CA GLN A 134 12.06 1.04 12.99
C GLN A 134 12.18 1.28 11.48
N GLN A 135 11.34 0.63 10.69
CA GLN A 135 11.26 0.84 9.23
C GLN A 135 11.04 2.31 8.90
N ARG A 136 10.06 2.93 9.58
CA ARG A 136 9.78 4.36 9.44
C ARG A 136 10.98 5.23 9.83
N ALA A 137 11.70 4.88 10.90
CA ALA A 137 12.87 5.63 11.33
C ALA A 137 14.00 5.59 10.27
N ILE A 138 14.25 4.43 9.68
CA ILE A 138 15.25 4.22 8.61
C ILE A 138 14.88 5.05 7.37
N LEU A 139 13.64 4.94 6.90
CA LEU A 139 13.16 5.71 5.74
C LEU A 139 13.09 7.22 6.02
N LYS A 140 12.85 7.62 7.29
CA LYS A 140 12.82 9.02 7.69
C LYS A 140 14.22 9.65 7.74
N GLN A 141 15.28 8.86 7.87
CA GLN A 141 16.66 9.32 7.69
C GLN A 141 16.99 9.51 6.21
N ASN A 142 16.36 8.73 5.33
CA ASN A 142 16.59 8.71 3.89
C ASN A 142 15.37 9.22 3.08
N ARG A 143 14.77 10.35 3.50
CA ARG A 143 13.48 10.81 2.94
C ARG A 143 13.50 11.09 1.45
N SER A 144 14.60 11.64 0.94
CA SER A 144 14.74 11.94 -0.49
C SER A 144 14.71 10.66 -1.33
N LEU A 145 15.40 9.60 -0.88
CA LEU A 145 15.38 8.29 -1.53
C LEU A 145 13.99 7.65 -1.43
N ALA A 146 13.37 7.67 -0.25
CA ALA A 146 12.03 7.12 -0.05
C ALA A 146 10.98 7.82 -0.94
N ILE A 147 10.98 9.17 -0.96
CA ILE A 147 10.06 9.94 -1.81
C ILE A 147 10.40 9.74 -3.29
N GLY A 148 11.68 9.69 -3.68
CA GLY A 148 12.07 9.43 -5.07
C GLY A 148 11.57 8.07 -5.57
N PHE A 149 11.78 7.01 -4.78
CA PHE A 149 11.26 5.67 -5.07
C PHE A 149 9.72 5.68 -5.15
N GLY A 150 9.06 6.27 -4.15
CA GLY A 150 7.61 6.33 -4.10
C GLY A 150 6.98 7.09 -5.28
N LEU A 151 7.60 8.19 -5.73
CA LEU A 151 7.15 8.95 -6.89
C LEU A 151 7.33 8.16 -8.18
N ALA A 152 8.46 7.47 -8.35
CA ALA A 152 8.69 6.60 -9.50
C ALA A 152 7.67 5.46 -9.56
N THR A 153 7.42 4.80 -8.43
CA THR A 153 6.41 3.75 -8.31
C THR A 153 5.01 4.29 -8.57
N LEU A 154 4.64 5.44 -7.98
CA LEU A 154 3.36 6.10 -8.22
C LEU A 154 3.19 6.40 -9.72
N GLY A 155 4.20 6.99 -10.37
CA GLY A 155 4.19 7.25 -11.81
C GLY A 155 4.02 6.00 -12.65
N ALA A 156 4.66 4.89 -12.27
CA ALA A 156 4.52 3.62 -12.96
C ALA A 156 3.11 3.01 -12.80
N THR A 157 2.47 3.16 -11.63
CA THR A 157 1.09 2.69 -11.42
C THR A 157 0.06 3.44 -12.26
N LEU A 158 0.36 4.68 -12.67
CA LEU A 158 -0.52 5.45 -13.55
C LEU A 158 -0.62 4.89 -14.96
N ILE A 159 0.33 4.04 -15.36
CA ILE A 159 0.36 3.44 -16.70
C ILE A 159 -0.32 2.06 -16.62
N PRO A 160 -1.53 1.87 -17.17
CA PRO A 160 -2.36 0.68 -16.89
C PRO A 160 -1.69 -0.65 -17.25
N PHE A 161 -1.01 -0.71 -18.40
CA PHE A 161 -0.32 -1.93 -18.85
C PHE A 161 0.92 -2.24 -18.01
N ILE A 162 1.60 -1.21 -17.51
CA ILE A 162 2.79 -1.37 -16.67
C ILE A 162 2.39 -1.72 -15.23
N ASN A 163 1.25 -1.22 -14.76
CA ASN A 163 0.75 -1.42 -13.39
C ASN A 163 0.76 -2.89 -12.95
N PHE A 164 0.45 -3.83 -13.86
CA PHE A 164 0.53 -5.27 -13.59
C PHE A 164 1.93 -5.76 -13.17
N LEU A 165 2.98 -5.13 -13.69
CA LEU A 165 4.37 -5.45 -13.40
C LEU A 165 4.97 -4.55 -12.31
N VAL A 166 4.25 -3.50 -11.88
CA VAL A 166 4.76 -2.56 -10.87
C VAL A 166 4.99 -3.26 -9.54
N ILE A 167 4.08 -4.14 -9.10
CA ILE A 167 4.21 -4.83 -7.81
C ILE A 167 5.55 -5.62 -7.74
N PRO A 168 5.85 -6.58 -8.65
CA PRO A 168 7.10 -7.32 -8.57
C PRO A 168 8.35 -6.45 -8.82
N ALA A 169 8.26 -5.44 -9.71
CA ALA A 169 9.37 -4.53 -9.97
C ALA A 169 9.68 -3.63 -8.77
N ALA A 170 8.65 -3.10 -8.10
CA ALA A 170 8.79 -2.26 -6.91
C ALA A 170 9.31 -3.06 -5.72
N VAL A 171 8.85 -4.31 -5.52
CA VAL A 171 9.42 -5.21 -4.51
C VAL A 171 10.91 -5.45 -4.77
N ALA A 172 11.29 -5.79 -6.00
CA ALA A 172 12.69 -6.01 -6.35
C ALA A 172 13.55 -4.74 -6.18
N GLY A 173 13.02 -3.59 -6.60
CA GLY A 173 13.69 -2.29 -6.45
C GLY A 173 13.84 -1.86 -5.00
N ALA A 174 12.83 -2.09 -4.16
CA ALA A 174 12.89 -1.82 -2.72
C ALA A 174 13.92 -2.72 -2.03
N THR A 175 14.00 -4.00 -2.40
CA THR A 175 15.03 -4.92 -1.88
C THR A 175 16.44 -4.48 -2.30
N ALA A 176 16.64 -4.10 -3.57
CA ALA A 176 17.94 -3.61 -4.05
C ALA A 176 18.36 -2.32 -3.32
N LEU A 177 17.44 -1.36 -3.20
CA LEU A 177 17.69 -0.09 -2.52
C LEU A 177 17.97 -0.30 -1.03
N TYR A 178 17.29 -1.26 -0.40
CA TYR A 178 17.53 -1.64 0.98
C TYR A 178 18.97 -2.15 1.17
N LEU A 179 19.42 -3.09 0.33
CA LEU A 179 20.76 -3.66 0.42
C LEU A 179 21.89 -2.65 0.16
N GLU A 180 21.69 -1.70 -0.76
CA GLU A 180 22.72 -0.73 -1.13
C GLU A 180 22.84 0.46 -0.17
N ARG A 181 21.71 0.92 0.40
CA ARG A 181 21.64 2.24 1.07
C ARG A 181 20.97 2.25 2.43
N LEU A 182 20.23 1.20 2.82
CA LEU A 182 19.39 1.24 4.04
C LEU A 182 19.67 0.11 5.05
N LYS A 183 20.51 -0.87 4.71
CA LYS A 183 21.02 -1.92 5.61
C LYS A 183 22.08 -1.34 6.54
#